data_AF-A0A0B4BZY3-F1
#
_entry.id   AF-A0A0B4BZY3-F1
#
_cell.length_a   1.000
_cell.length_b   1.000
_cell.length_c   1.000
_cell.angle_alpha   90.00
_cell.angle_beta   90.00
_cell.angle_gamma   90.00
#
_symmetry.space_group_name_H-M   'P 1'
#
loop_
_entity.id
_entity.type
_entity.pdbx_description
1 polymer ?
#
loop_
_entity_poly.entity_id
_entity_poly.type
_entity_poly.pdbx_seq_one_letter_code
_entity_poly.pdbx_strand_id
1 'polypeptide(L)'
;MDSLFALQQIANLKFRQSEGALAKVTNRENQLRAELKRLQDLARETHSQPASDAELRAIGGDIIWLKWLSDNQKRLSIELAQILAQKERLLATFRKELGKKSVTDELLTQSKSQARQKKAKKRLDQAVDISLVQQSFKN
;
A
#
# COMPACT_ATOMS: atom_id res chain seq x y z
N MET A 1 22.95 13.00 13.58
CA MET A 1 22.25 13.49 12.37
C MET A 1 22.28 12.41 11.30
N ASP A 2 23.46 11.89 10.97
CA ASP A 2 23.64 10.88 9.92
C ASP A 2 22.92 9.55 10.20
N SER A 3 22.90 9.10 11.46
CA SER A 3 22.17 7.89 11.85
C SER A 3 20.64 7.99 11.73
N LEU A 4 20.06 9.15 12.06
CA LEU A 4 18.62 9.40 11.90
C LEU A 4 18.22 9.51 10.43
N PHE A 5 19.08 10.13 9.61
CA PHE A 5 18.87 10.19 8.18
C PHE A 5 18.93 8.80 7.54
N ALA A 6 19.93 7.99 7.90
CA ALA A 6 20.02 6.60 7.44
C ALA A 6 18.79 5.78 7.85
N LEU A 7 18.30 5.95 9.09
CA LEU A 7 17.10 5.27 9.57
C LEU A 7 15.84 5.68 8.78
N GLN A 8 15.68 6.96 8.48
CA GLN A 8 14.59 7.47 7.64
C GLN A 8 14.64 6.85 6.24
N GLN A 9 15.83 6.77 5.64
CA GLN A 9 16.00 6.16 4.31
C GLN A 9 15.59 4.68 4.32
N ILE A 10 15.99 3.92 5.34
CA ILE A 10 15.59 2.51 5.47
C ILE A 10 14.07 2.40 5.68
N ALA A 11 13.48 3.24 6.53
CA ALA A 11 12.04 3.24 6.75
C ALA A 11 11.25 3.56 5.46
N ASN A 12 11.73 4.53 4.67
CA ASN A 12 11.15 4.85 3.36
C ASN A 12 11.25 3.69 2.38
N LEU A 13 12.37 2.98 2.34
CA LEU A 13 12.55 1.81 1.48
C LEU A 13 11.60 0.67 1.88
N LYS A 14 11.49 0.37 3.18
CA LYS A 14 10.56 -0.66 3.68
C LYS A 14 9.11 -0.30 3.43
N PHE A 15 8.75 0.96 3.59
CA PHE A 15 7.41 1.45 3.25
C PHE A 15 7.09 1.21 1.78
N ARG A 16 7.96 1.66 0.85
CA ARG A 16 7.78 1.45 -0.60
C ARG A 16 7.69 -0.03 -0.98
N GLN A 17 8.49 -0.88 -0.34
CA GLN A 17 8.42 -2.32 -0.55
C GLN A 17 7.05 -2.87 -0.14
N SER A 18 6.55 -2.47 1.04
CA SER A 18 5.24 -2.90 1.54
C SER A 18 4.08 -2.39 0.69
N GLU A 19 4.19 -1.16 0.18
CA GLU A 19 3.23 -0.55 -0.74
C GLU A 19 3.18 -1.32 -2.07
N GLY A 20 4.34 -1.62 -2.66
CA GLY A 20 4.41 -2.41 -3.89
C GLY A 20 3.85 -3.83 -3.73
N ALA A 21 4.09 -4.47 -2.58
CA ALA A 21 3.52 -5.79 -2.28
C ALA A 21 1.98 -5.74 -2.18
N LEU A 22 1.43 -4.74 -1.49
CA LEU A 22 -0.01 -4.55 -1.36
C LEU A 22 -0.67 -4.21 -2.71
N ALA A 23 -0.02 -3.39 -3.54
CA ALA A 23 -0.49 -3.04 -4.87
C ALA A 23 -0.59 -4.28 -5.78
N LYS A 24 0.41 -5.16 -5.76
CA LYS A 24 0.39 -6.43 -6.51
C LYS A 24 -0.81 -7.31 -6.15
N VAL A 25 -1.07 -7.48 -4.85
CA VAL A 25 -2.19 -8.29 -4.36
C VAL A 25 -3.54 -7.65 -4.70
N THR A 26 -3.64 -6.32 -4.58
CA THR A 26 -4.84 -5.57 -4.97
C THR A 26 -5.13 -5.69 -6.47
N ASN A 27 -4.10 -5.66 -7.32
CA ASN A 27 -4.26 -5.88 -8.75
C ASN A 27 -4.76 -7.30 -9.05
N ARG A 28 -4.22 -8.32 -8.38
CA ARG A 28 -4.71 -9.71 -8.55
C ARG A 28 -6.16 -9.86 -8.10
N GLU A 29 -6.53 -9.25 -6.97
CA GLU A 29 -7.91 -9.21 -6.50
C GLU A 29 -8.85 -8.62 -7.56
N ASN A 30 -8.48 -7.49 -8.15
CA ASN A 30 -9.29 -6.82 -9.18
C ASN A 30 -9.44 -7.69 -10.43
N GLN A 31 -8.38 -8.39 -10.85
CA GLN A 31 -8.43 -9.34 -11.96
C GLN A 31 -9.41 -10.49 -11.68
N LEU A 32 -9.30 -11.12 -10.50
CA LEU A 32 -10.18 -12.22 -10.11
C LEU A 32 -11.65 -11.80 -10.03
N ARG A 33 -11.93 -10.61 -9.49
CA ARG A 33 -13.28 -10.04 -9.47
C ARG A 33 -13.81 -9.79 -10.88
N ALA A 34 -12.97 -9.30 -11.79
CA ALA A 34 -13.35 -9.09 -13.19
C ALA A 34 -13.63 -10.42 -13.92
N GLU A 35 -12.81 -11.45 -13.68
CA GLU A 35 -13.01 -12.80 -14.22
C GLU A 35 -14.31 -13.43 -13.72
N LEU A 36 -14.58 -13.33 -12.41
CA LEU A 36 -15.85 -13.79 -11.81
C LEU A 36 -17.05 -13.07 -12.42
N LYS A 37 -16.96 -11.75 -12.60
CA LYS A 37 -18.02 -10.95 -13.22
C LYS A 37 -18.29 -11.41 -14.66
N ARG A 38 -17.24 -11.58 -15.47
CA ARG A 38 -17.36 -12.09 -16.85
C ARG A 38 -18.02 -13.46 -16.89
N LEU A 39 -17.67 -14.35 -15.97
CA LEU A 39 -18.26 -15.68 -15.88
C LEU A 39 -19.76 -15.62 -15.51
N GLN A 40 -20.14 -14.70 -14.62
CA GLN A 40 -21.53 -14.44 -14.26
C GLN A 40 -22.34 -13.76 -15.38
N ASP A 41 -21.70 -12.93 -16.19
CA ASP A 41 -22.33 -12.30 -17.36
C ASP A 41 -22.61 -13.35 -18.44
N LEU A 42 -21.62 -14.20 -18.75
CA LEU A 42 -21.78 -15.32 -19.69
C LEU A 42 -22.90 -16.29 -19.27
N ALA A 43 -22.99 -16.58 -17.97
CA ALA A 43 -24.06 -17.41 -17.43
C ALA A 43 -25.45 -16.79 -17.67
N ARG A 44 -25.59 -15.48 -17.44
CA ARG A 44 -26.84 -14.75 -17.63
C ARG A 44 -27.24 -14.66 -19.10
N GLU A 45 -26.29 -14.36 -19.99
CA GLU A 45 -26.53 -14.30 -21.44
C GLU A 45 -27.07 -15.63 -21.96
N THR A 46 -26.47 -16.74 -21.52
CA THR A 46 -26.88 -18.09 -21.91
C THR A 46 -28.31 -18.41 -21.46
N HIS A 47 -28.73 -17.95 -20.27
CA HIS A 47 -30.09 -18.14 -19.76
C HIS A 47 -31.13 -17.18 -20.37
N SER A 48 -30.72 -16.06 -20.96
CA SER A 48 -31.62 -15.06 -21.56
C SER A 48 -32.02 -15.33 -23.02
N GLN A 49 -31.50 -16.38 -23.65
CA GLN A 49 -31.80 -16.73 -25.05
C GLN A 49 -33.17 -17.45 -25.17
N PRO A 50 -33.95 -17.17 -26.24
CA PRO A 50 -35.30 -17.71 -26.42
C PRO A 50 -35.33 -19.24 -26.55
N ALA A 51 -36.41 -19.83 -26.03
CA ALA A 51 -36.61 -21.28 -25.93
C ALA A 51 -36.58 -22.04 -27.27
N SER A 52 -36.82 -21.35 -28.40
CA SER A 52 -36.73 -21.95 -29.74
C SER A 52 -35.33 -22.46 -30.09
N ASP A 53 -34.28 -21.89 -29.49
CA ASP A 53 -32.89 -22.32 -29.65
C ASP A 53 -32.42 -23.25 -28.50
N ALA A 54 -33.27 -23.43 -27.47
CA ALA A 54 -32.97 -24.23 -26.29
C ALA A 54 -33.22 -25.73 -26.51
N GLU A 55 -34.20 -26.09 -27.34
CA GLU A 55 -34.51 -27.49 -27.69
C GLU A 55 -33.37 -28.17 -28.48
N LEU A 56 -32.55 -27.41 -29.23
CA LEU A 56 -31.34 -27.90 -29.91
C LEU A 56 -30.14 -28.11 -28.97
N ARG A 57 -30.15 -27.50 -27.77
CA ARG A 57 -29.06 -27.58 -26.77
C ARG A 57 -29.30 -28.68 -25.73
N ALA A 58 -30.54 -29.10 -25.61
CA ALA A 58 -30.98 -30.17 -24.72
C ALA A 58 -30.56 -31.52 -25.31
N ILE A 59 -29.34 -31.97 -25.01
CA ILE A 59 -28.94 -33.35 -24.65
C ILE A 59 -27.41 -33.32 -24.44
N GLY A 60 -26.98 -33.43 -23.18
CA GLY A 60 -25.56 -33.60 -22.78
C GLY A 60 -24.69 -32.33 -22.68
N GLY A 61 -24.81 -31.39 -23.64
CA GLY A 61 -23.96 -30.19 -23.70
C GLY A 61 -24.14 -29.23 -22.52
N ASP A 62 -25.37 -29.05 -22.06
CA ASP A 62 -25.71 -28.10 -20.99
C ASP A 62 -25.20 -28.54 -19.61
N ILE A 63 -25.24 -29.85 -19.31
CA ILE A 63 -24.73 -30.40 -18.04
C ILE A 63 -23.20 -30.23 -17.94
N ILE A 64 -22.47 -30.47 -19.04
CA ILE A 64 -21.02 -30.29 -19.10
C ILE A 64 -20.67 -28.81 -18.95
N TRP A 65 -21.41 -27.92 -19.61
CA TRP A 65 -21.23 -26.47 -19.51
C TRP A 65 -21.53 -25.93 -18.10
N LEU A 66 -22.63 -26.35 -17.47
CA LEU A 66 -22.98 -25.98 -16.10
C LEU A 66 -21.96 -26.48 -15.08
N LYS A 67 -21.45 -27.71 -15.26
CA LYS A 67 -20.37 -28.25 -14.44
C LYS A 67 -19.10 -27.42 -14.59
N TRP A 68 -18.70 -27.12 -15.82
CA TRP A 68 -17.55 -26.25 -16.08
C TRP A 68 -17.74 -24.88 -15.42
N LEU A 69 -18.91 -24.27 -15.55
CA LEU A 69 -19.22 -22.97 -14.93
C LEU A 69 -19.05 -23.01 -13.41
N SER A 70 -19.63 -24.03 -12.76
CA SER A 70 -19.55 -24.23 -11.32
C SER A 70 -18.11 -24.47 -10.84
N ASP A 71 -17.35 -25.33 -11.54
CA ASP A 71 -15.96 -25.64 -11.21
C ASP A 71 -15.07 -24.40 -11.35
N ASN A 72 -15.26 -23.59 -12.40
CA ASN A 72 -14.52 -22.35 -12.60
C ASN A 72 -14.89 -21.29 -11.55
N GLN A 73 -16.17 -21.12 -11.25
CA GLN A 73 -16.61 -20.19 -10.21
C GLN A 73 -16.02 -20.57 -8.85
N LYS A 74 -16.07 -21.85 -8.49
CA LYS A 74 -15.49 -22.37 -7.25
C LYS A 74 -13.99 -22.12 -7.19
N ARG A 75 -13.25 -22.43 -8.27
CA ARG A 75 -11.81 -22.18 -8.36
C ARG A 75 -11.46 -20.71 -8.15
N LEU A 76 -12.12 -19.80 -8.89
CA LEU A 76 -11.89 -18.36 -8.78
C LEU A 76 -12.26 -17.82 -7.40
N SER A 77 -13.32 -18.33 -6.78
CA SER A 77 -13.74 -17.93 -5.43
C SER A 77 -12.75 -18.34 -4.36
N ILE A 78 -12.19 -19.56 -4.47
CA ILE A 78 -11.12 -20.04 -3.58
C ILE A 78 -9.87 -19.18 -3.74
N GLU A 79 -9.47 -18.89 -4.98
CA GLU A 79 -8.30 -18.05 -5.24
C GLU A 79 -8.51 -16.63 -4.69
N LEU A 80 -9.70 -16.05 -4.87
CA LEU A 80 -10.05 -14.75 -4.31
C LEU A 80 -9.96 -14.75 -2.78
N ALA A 81 -10.47 -15.80 -2.12
CA ALA A 81 -10.38 -15.94 -0.67
C ALA A 81 -8.91 -16.01 -0.19
N GLN A 82 -8.04 -16.73 -0.91
CA GLN A 82 -6.61 -16.80 -0.61
C GLN A 82 -5.93 -15.43 -0.76
N ILE A 83 -6.23 -14.71 -1.84
CA ILE A 83 -5.71 -13.35 -2.09
C ILE A 83 -6.18 -12.37 -1.02
N LEU A 84 -7.44 -12.44 -0.59
CA LEU A 84 -7.96 -11.62 0.51
C LEU A 84 -7.24 -11.93 1.83
N ALA A 85 -7.05 -13.21 2.16
CA ALA A 85 -6.28 -13.60 3.35
C ALA A 85 -4.82 -13.10 3.29
N GLN A 86 -4.19 -13.14 2.11
CA GLN A 86 -2.85 -12.58 1.92
C GLN A 86 -2.85 -11.05 2.07
N LYS A 87 -3.87 -10.37 1.52
CA LYS A 87 -4.03 -8.91 1.60
C LYS A 87 -4.10 -8.43 3.04
N GLU A 88 -4.86 -9.11 3.90
CA GLU A 88 -4.95 -8.77 5.33
C GLU A 88 -3.58 -8.82 6.03
N ARG A 89 -2.77 -9.85 5.76
CA ARG A 89 -1.41 -9.96 6.32
C ARG A 89 -0.50 -8.83 5.83
N LEU A 90 -0.61 -8.47 4.55
CA LEU A 90 0.16 -7.37 3.96
C LEU A 90 -0.29 -6.01 4.49
N LEU A 91 -1.59 -5.80 4.73
CA LEU A 91 -2.13 -4.58 5.32
C LEU A 91 -1.56 -4.32 6.71
N ALA A 92 -1.45 -5.36 7.55
CA ALA A 92 -0.83 -5.23 8.86
C ALA A 92 0.63 -4.76 8.76
N THR A 93 1.39 -5.31 7.80
CA THR A 93 2.79 -4.93 7.56
C THR A 93 2.89 -3.51 7.01
N PHE A 94 2.05 -3.15 6.04
CA PHE A 94 1.96 -1.83 5.44
C PHE A 94 1.69 -0.75 6.50
N ARG A 95 0.70 -0.95 7.37
CA ARG A 95 0.38 -0.02 8.47
C ARG A 95 1.57 0.18 9.41
N LYS A 96 2.28 -0.90 9.74
CA LYS A 96 3.48 -0.85 10.59
C LYS A 96 4.61 -0.04 9.95
N GLU A 97 4.92 -0.29 8.67
CA GLU A 97 6.00 0.42 7.99
C GLU A 97 5.63 1.88 7.69
N LEU A 98 4.35 2.17 7.41
CA LEU A 98 3.84 3.55 7.32
C LEU A 98 4.02 4.31 8.64
N GLY A 99 3.66 3.69 9.77
CA GLY A 99 3.86 4.28 11.08
C GLY A 99 5.34 4.59 11.37
N LYS A 100 6.23 3.63 11.10
CA LYS A 100 7.68 3.84 11.24
C LYS A 100 8.19 4.98 10.37
N LYS A 101 7.79 5.03 9.10
CA LYS A 101 8.14 6.13 8.18
C LYS A 101 7.72 7.48 8.79
N SER A 102 6.46 7.59 9.23
CA SER A 102 5.92 8.82 9.83
C SER A 102 6.74 9.27 11.04
N VAL A 103 7.04 8.36 11.97
CA VAL A 103 7.84 8.66 13.17
C VAL A 103 9.27 9.09 12.79
N THR A 104 9.90 8.41 11.84
CA THR A 104 11.26 8.78 11.41
C THR A 104 11.31 10.13 10.71
N ASP A 105 10.28 10.48 9.93
CA ASP A 105 10.14 11.78 9.27
C ASP A 105 9.99 12.91 10.31
N GLU A 106 9.19 12.67 11.34
CA GLU A 106 8.98 13.60 12.45
C GLU A 106 10.25 13.81 13.27
N LEU A 107 10.91 12.71 13.70
CA LEU A 107 12.15 12.76 14.47
C LEU A 107 13.27 13.49 13.73
N LEU A 108 13.39 13.28 12.41
CA LEU A 108 14.39 13.97 11.61
C LEU A 108 14.10 15.48 11.55
N THR A 109 12.82 15.85 11.40
CA THR A 109 12.39 17.26 11.38
C THR A 109 12.65 17.94 12.72
N GLN A 110 12.32 17.27 13.83
CA GLN A 110 12.58 17.75 15.18
C GLN A 110 14.08 17.90 15.43
N SER A 111 14.90 16.91 15.04
CA SER A 111 16.36 16.97 15.19
C SER A 111 16.97 18.12 14.39
N LYS A 112 16.50 18.37 13.17
CA LYS A 112 16.90 19.52 12.35
C LYS A 112 16.53 20.85 13.00
N SER A 113 15.32 20.97 13.54
CA SER A 113 14.87 22.16 14.26
C SER A 113 15.74 22.43 15.50
N GLN A 114 15.97 21.42 16.34
CA GLN A 114 16.81 21.53 17.52
C GLN A 114 18.26 21.92 17.18
N ALA A 115 18.83 21.34 16.12
CA ALA A 115 20.17 21.70 15.67
C ALA A 115 20.24 23.15 15.18
N ARG A 116 19.20 23.66 14.49
CA ARG A 116 19.11 25.06 14.08
C ARG A 116 19.02 25.99 15.29
N GLN A 117 18.16 25.68 16.27
CA GLN A 117 18.03 26.47 17.49
C GLN A 117 19.35 26.53 18.29
N LYS A 118 20.04 25.38 18.45
CA LYS A 118 21.35 25.34 19.11
C LYS A 118 22.39 26.20 18.38
N LYS A 119 22.41 26.15 17.04
CA LYS A 119 23.31 27.00 16.23
C LYS A 119 22.97 28.48 16.36
N ALA A 120 21.68 28.85 16.36
CA ALA A 120 21.24 30.22 16.52
C ALA A 120 21.63 30.78 17.90
N LYS A 121 21.38 30.02 18.97
CA LYS A 121 21.78 30.39 20.33
C LYS A 121 23.30 30.61 20.43
N LYS A 122 24.11 29.65 19.94
CA LYS A 122 25.57 29.78 19.95
C LYS A 122 26.07 31.03 19.22
N ARG A 123 25.42 31.41 18.10
CA ARG A 123 25.77 32.63 17.36
C ARG A 123 25.41 33.90 18.13
N LEU A 124 24.28 33.91 18.83
CA LEU A 124 23.88 35.02 19.69
C LEU A 124 24.85 35.19 20.85
N ASP A 125 25.18 34.09 21.56
CA ASP A 125 26.13 34.11 22.66
C ASP A 125 27.50 34.68 22.20
N GLN A 126 28.00 34.22 21.05
CA GLN A 126 29.24 34.73 20.45
C GLN A 126 29.17 36.23 20.10
N ALA A 127 28.03 36.71 19.60
CA ALA A 127 27.86 38.13 19.26
C ALA A 127 27.83 39.01 20.53
N VAL A 128 27.18 38.53 21.59
CA VAL A 128 27.17 39.20 22.89
C VAL A 128 28.58 39.28 23.47
N ASP A 129 29.32 38.18 23.47
CA ASP A 129 30.71 38.14 23.96
C ASP A 129 31.60 39.14 23.21
N ILE A 130 31.51 39.20 21.89
CA ILE A 130 32.26 40.17 21.06
C ILE A 130 31.90 41.61 21.43
N SER A 131 30.60 41.89 21.64
CA SER A 131 30.16 43.25 21.98
C SER A 131 30.64 43.72 23.36
N LEU A 132 30.69 42.81 24.35
CA LEU A 132 31.19 43.10 25.70
C LEU A 132 32.69 43.41 25.68
N VAL A 133 33.46 42.63 24.91
CA VAL A 133 34.90 42.87 24.72
C VAL A 133 35.14 44.23 24.05
N GLN A 134 34.35 44.59 23.03
CA GLN A 134 34.47 45.90 22.39
C GLN A 134 34.12 47.08 23.30
N GLN A 135 33.19 46.89 24.25
CA GLN A 135 32.88 47.91 25.26
C GLN A 135 34.00 48.06 26.30
N SER A 136 34.66 46.97 26.71
CA SER A 136 35.77 47.06 27.67
C SER A 136 37.02 47.75 27.13
N PHE A 137 37.20 47.78 25.80
CA PHE A 137 38.30 48.50 25.14
C PHE A 137 38.01 49.99 24.90
N LYS A 138 36.77 50.45 25.10
CA LYS A 138 36.36 51.86 24.90
C LYS A 138 36.34 52.67 26.20
N ASN A 139 36.51 52.03 27.36
CA ASN A 139 36.73 52.65 28.67
C ASN A 139 38.20 52.56 29.04
#